data_AF-A0A1V4YTA6-F1
#
_entry.id   AF-A0A1V4YTA6-F1
#
_cell.length_a   1.000
_cell.length_b   1.000
_cell.length_c   1.000
_cell.angle_alpha   90.00
_cell.angle_beta   90.00
_cell.angle_gamma   90.00
#
_symmetry.space_group_name_H-M   'P 1'
#
loop_
_entity.id
_entity.type
_entity.pdbx_description
1 polymer ?
#
loop_
_entity_poly.entity_id
_entity_poly.type
_entity_poly.pdbx_seq_one_letter_code
_entity_poly.pdbx_strand_id
1 'polypeptide(L)'
;MLGCNFSSARAEQCDEYLYIGSGYFHPMGVALSTGKRVLIADPFVNEVRELDISKVLKQRSAVIGKSLDANLFGIIVCSKPGQERMKLALKLQDMILKHGKSARIIMMDLVTPDQLLQFKVDAFVNTACPRLAIDEVGRFNAPMLTPPELEIVLGEKKWEDLAFDEITA
;
A
#
# COMPACT_ATOMS: atom_id res chain seq x y z
N MET A 1 0.08 -16.89 -4.36
CA MET A 1 -0.22 -15.45 -4.28
C MET A 1 1.04 -14.63 -4.46
N LEU A 2 0.89 -13.37 -4.82
CA LEU A 2 1.98 -12.40 -4.92
C LEU A 2 1.73 -11.26 -3.93
N GLY A 3 2.77 -10.47 -3.61
CA GLY A 3 2.62 -9.29 -2.76
C GLY A 3 1.76 -8.17 -3.37
N CYS A 4 1.38 -8.27 -4.64
CA CYS A 4 0.50 -7.33 -5.31
C CYS A 4 -0.79 -7.99 -5.81
N ASN A 5 -1.04 -9.27 -5.52
CA ASN A 5 -2.22 -9.95 -6.05
C ASN A 5 -2.68 -11.09 -5.12
N PHE A 6 -3.85 -10.87 -4.52
CA PHE A 6 -4.52 -11.77 -3.59
C PHE A 6 -5.83 -12.34 -4.17
N SER A 7 -6.04 -12.23 -5.49
CA SER A 7 -7.26 -12.74 -6.15
C SER A 7 -7.49 -14.22 -5.90
N SER A 8 -6.42 -15.02 -5.90
CA SER A 8 -6.49 -16.45 -5.61
C SER A 8 -6.95 -16.77 -4.20
N ALA A 9 -6.67 -15.95 -3.19
CA ALA A 9 -7.27 -16.15 -1.87
C ALA A 9 -8.76 -15.80 -1.90
N ARG A 10 -9.13 -14.65 -2.47
CA ARG A 10 -10.54 -14.22 -2.52
C ARG A 10 -11.47 -15.17 -3.28
N ALA A 11 -10.94 -15.91 -4.24
CA ALA A 11 -11.71 -16.87 -5.02
C ALA A 11 -12.13 -18.11 -4.22
N GLU A 12 -11.45 -18.41 -3.11
CA GLU A 12 -11.65 -19.63 -2.34
C GLU A 12 -12.71 -19.46 -1.23
N GLN A 13 -13.51 -20.51 -1.05
CA GLN A 13 -14.48 -20.61 0.04
C GLN A 13 -13.90 -21.49 1.16
N CYS A 14 -13.27 -20.86 2.14
CA CYS A 14 -12.79 -21.50 3.37
C CYS A 14 -13.14 -20.66 4.61
N ASP A 15 -13.08 -21.26 5.79
CA ASP A 15 -13.29 -20.53 7.06
C ASP A 15 -12.04 -19.72 7.46
N GLU A 16 -10.86 -20.30 7.25
CA GLU A 16 -9.57 -19.75 7.65
C GLU A 16 -8.47 -20.08 6.62
N TYR A 17 -7.34 -19.38 6.70
CA TYR A 17 -6.18 -19.62 5.84
C TYR A 17 -4.95 -20.06 6.64
N LEU A 18 -4.16 -20.98 6.07
CA LEU A 18 -2.81 -21.30 6.52
C LEU A 18 -1.80 -20.82 5.47
N TYR A 19 -0.97 -19.86 5.84
CA TYR A 19 0.16 -19.40 5.03
C TYR A 19 1.42 -20.18 5.41
N ILE A 20 2.11 -20.74 4.41
CA ILE A 20 3.40 -21.43 4.60
C ILE A 20 4.53 -20.49 4.19
N GLY A 21 5.34 -20.07 5.15
CA GLY A 21 6.46 -19.16 4.93
C GLY A 21 6.80 -18.33 6.17
N SER A 22 7.94 -17.64 6.15
CA SER A 22 8.44 -16.88 7.29
C SER A 22 7.99 -15.42 7.35
N GLY A 23 7.59 -14.84 6.21
CA GLY A 23 7.24 -13.43 6.10
C GLY A 23 5.81 -13.09 6.55
N TYR A 24 5.60 -11.82 6.91
CA TYR A 24 4.30 -11.31 7.36
C TYR A 24 3.47 -10.65 6.25
N PHE A 25 4.10 -10.20 5.16
CA PHE A 25 3.44 -9.39 4.14
C PHE A 25 2.30 -10.13 3.43
N HIS A 26 2.57 -11.36 2.94
CA HIS A 26 1.57 -12.17 2.25
C HIS A 26 0.37 -12.56 3.13
N PRO A 27 0.55 -13.13 4.34
CA PRO A 27 -0.58 -13.48 5.20
C PRO A 27 -1.38 -12.23 5.60
N MET A 28 -0.73 -11.09 5.79
CA MET A 28 -1.40 -9.81 6.01
C MET A 28 -2.28 -9.37 4.84
N GLY A 29 -1.78 -9.44 3.60
CA GLY A 29 -2.62 -9.12 2.45
C GLY A 29 -3.81 -10.08 2.30
N VAL A 30 -3.68 -11.35 2.67
CA VAL A 30 -4.82 -12.29 2.75
C VAL A 30 -5.83 -11.85 3.79
N ALA A 31 -5.39 -11.58 5.02
CA ALA A 31 -6.28 -11.16 6.10
C ALA A 31 -7.04 -9.88 5.73
N LEU A 32 -6.36 -8.88 5.18
CA LEU A 32 -6.97 -7.61 4.77
C LEU A 32 -7.90 -7.76 3.57
N SER A 33 -7.58 -8.63 2.61
CA SER A 33 -8.39 -8.79 1.39
C SER A 33 -9.59 -9.73 1.55
N THR A 34 -9.56 -10.61 2.54
CA THR A 34 -10.62 -11.60 2.78
C THR A 34 -11.42 -11.34 4.06
N GLY A 35 -10.87 -10.56 5.00
CA GLY A 35 -11.44 -10.38 6.33
C GLY A 35 -11.38 -11.63 7.22
N LYS A 36 -10.67 -12.69 6.80
CA LYS A 36 -10.62 -13.98 7.50
C LYS A 36 -9.37 -14.14 8.35
N ARG A 37 -9.45 -15.06 9.32
CA ARG A 37 -8.33 -15.45 10.17
C ARG A 37 -7.24 -16.15 9.34
N VAL A 38 -5.98 -15.81 9.63
CA VAL A 38 -4.81 -16.35 8.94
C VAL A 38 -3.77 -16.84 9.95
N LEU A 39 -3.39 -18.11 9.82
CA LEU A 39 -2.27 -18.72 10.54
C LEU A 39 -1.03 -18.71 9.66
N ILE A 40 0.14 -18.56 10.28
CA ILE A 40 1.45 -18.62 9.63
C ILE A 40 2.16 -19.88 10.13
N ALA A 41 2.47 -20.80 9.24
CA ALA A 41 3.37 -21.92 9.48
C ALA A 41 4.75 -21.60 8.89
N ASP A 42 5.73 -21.40 9.76
CA ASP A 42 7.10 -21.10 9.35
C ASP A 42 7.96 -22.39 9.35
N PRO A 43 8.32 -22.92 8.17
CA PRO A 43 9.04 -24.19 8.07
C PRO A 43 10.50 -24.10 8.54
N PHE A 44 11.06 -22.89 8.66
CA PHE A 44 12.46 -22.71 9.04
C PHE A 44 12.66 -22.73 10.56
N VAL A 45 11.67 -22.26 11.32
CA VAL A 45 11.69 -22.26 12.79
C VAL A 45 10.71 -23.27 13.40
N ASN A 46 9.97 -24.00 12.56
CA ASN A 46 8.99 -25.01 12.96
C ASN A 46 7.96 -24.48 13.95
N GLU A 47 7.38 -23.33 13.62
CA GLU A 47 6.42 -22.60 14.46
C GLU A 47 5.13 -22.37 13.69
N VAL A 48 3.99 -22.46 14.39
CA VAL A 48 2.70 -21.96 13.92
C VAL A 48 2.25 -20.81 14.80
N ARG A 49 1.93 -19.67 14.21
CA ARG A 49 1.47 -18.47 14.91
C ARG A 49 0.29 -17.84 14.22
N GLU A 50 -0.54 -17.14 14.99
CA GLU A 50 -1.63 -16.34 14.46
C GLU A 50 -1.13 -14.97 14.00
N LEU A 51 -1.63 -14.51 12.86
CA LEU A 51 -1.29 -13.21 12.33
C LEU A 51 -1.99 -12.10 13.12
N ASP A 52 -1.22 -11.15 13.66
CA ASP A 52 -1.73 -9.88 14.18
C ASP A 52 -1.49 -8.74 13.18
N ILE A 53 -2.57 -8.16 12.63
CA ILE A 53 -2.53 -7.02 11.71
C ILE A 53 -2.66 -5.66 12.41
N SER A 54 -2.90 -5.63 13.72
CA SER A 54 -3.20 -4.40 14.47
C SER A 54 -2.08 -3.37 14.38
N LYS A 55 -0.82 -3.83 14.39
CA LYS A 55 0.36 -2.96 14.26
C LYS A 55 0.37 -2.23 12.92
N VAL A 56 0.13 -2.95 11.82
CA VAL A 56 0.15 -2.36 10.48
C VAL A 56 -1.01 -1.40 10.31
N LEU A 57 -2.22 -1.77 10.76
CA LEU A 57 -3.37 -0.87 10.70
C LEU A 57 -3.12 0.44 11.46
N LYS A 58 -2.56 0.38 12.68
CA LYS A 58 -2.15 1.57 13.44
C LYS A 58 -1.14 2.42 12.69
N GLN A 59 -0.15 1.80 12.06
CA GLN A 59 0.84 2.51 11.24
C GLN A 59 0.18 3.19 10.03
N ARG A 60 -0.74 2.51 9.33
CA ARG A 60 -1.46 3.10 8.20
C ARG A 60 -2.36 4.25 8.64
N SER A 61 -3.06 4.12 9.78
CA SER A 61 -3.85 5.22 10.35
C SER A 61 -2.99 6.44 10.64
N ALA A 62 -1.78 6.24 11.18
CA ALA A 62 -0.84 7.33 11.44
C ALA A 62 -0.34 7.99 10.16
N VAL A 63 -0.08 7.22 9.10
CA VAL A 63 0.31 7.75 7.79
C VAL A 63 -0.82 8.58 7.18
N ILE A 64 -2.05 8.05 7.16
CA ILE A 64 -3.23 8.77 6.67
C ILE A 64 -3.45 10.06 7.47
N GLY A 65 -3.44 9.98 8.80
CA GLY A 65 -3.64 11.13 9.68
C GLY A 65 -2.63 12.25 9.43
N LYS A 66 -1.36 11.91 9.21
CA LYS A 66 -0.31 12.88 8.86
C LYS A 66 -0.47 13.51 7.48
N SER A 67 -1.27 12.91 6.61
CA SER A 67 -1.48 13.37 5.23
C SER A 67 -2.79 14.15 5.04
N LEU A 68 -3.66 14.26 6.05
CA LEU A 68 -4.93 14.99 5.93
C LEU A 68 -4.74 16.46 5.53
N ASP A 69 -3.72 17.11 6.10
CA ASP A 69 -3.40 18.52 5.83
C ASP A 69 -2.43 18.72 4.65
N ALA A 70 -2.06 17.66 3.94
CA ALA A 70 -1.12 17.74 2.82
C ALA A 70 -1.71 18.55 1.64
N ASN A 71 -0.92 19.47 1.09
CA ASN A 71 -1.31 20.33 -0.03
C ASN A 71 -0.59 19.97 -1.33
N LEU A 72 0.65 19.48 -1.24
CA LEU A 72 1.45 19.04 -2.39
C LEU A 72 1.76 17.54 -2.30
N PHE A 73 1.31 16.78 -3.29
CA PHE A 73 1.53 15.34 -3.40
C PHE A 73 2.55 15.00 -4.48
N GLY A 74 3.45 14.06 -4.17
CA GLY A 74 4.34 13.42 -5.14
C GLY A 74 3.80 12.04 -5.53
N ILE A 75 3.32 11.87 -6.77
CA ILE A 75 2.82 10.59 -7.26
C ILE A 75 3.96 9.83 -7.93
N ILE A 76 4.37 8.72 -7.33
CA ILE A 76 5.51 7.91 -7.77
C ILE A 76 5.04 6.90 -8.81
N VAL A 77 5.68 6.88 -9.98
CA VAL A 77 5.52 5.85 -11.02
C VAL A 77 6.85 5.13 -11.21
N CYS A 78 6.81 3.80 -11.19
CA CYS A 78 7.99 2.97 -11.48
C CYS A 78 8.02 2.59 -12.96
N SER A 79 9.17 2.73 -13.63
CA SER A 79 9.34 2.34 -15.04
C SER A 79 9.49 0.84 -15.25
N LYS A 80 9.60 0.03 -14.18
CA LYS A 80 9.76 -1.43 -14.29
C LYS A 80 8.50 -2.06 -14.90
N PRO A 81 8.65 -2.96 -15.89
CA PRO A 81 7.54 -3.75 -16.39
C PRO A 81 6.80 -4.47 -15.25
N GLY A 82 5.47 -4.38 -15.25
CA GLY A 82 4.61 -4.95 -14.20
C GLY A 82 4.39 -4.05 -12.96
N GLN A 83 5.09 -2.91 -12.85
CA GLN A 83 4.84 -1.89 -11.81
C GLN A 83 4.47 -0.52 -12.39
N GLU A 84 4.62 -0.36 -13.70
CA GLU A 84 4.25 0.85 -14.44
C GLU A 84 2.72 1.04 -14.39
N ARG A 85 2.26 2.07 -13.66
CA ARG A 85 0.85 2.41 -13.49
C ARG A 85 0.55 3.88 -13.81
N MET A 86 1.12 4.44 -14.88
CA MET A 86 0.95 5.85 -15.29
C MET A 86 -0.51 6.24 -15.47
N LYS A 87 -1.35 5.35 -16.03
CA LYS A 87 -2.79 5.60 -16.16
C LYS A 87 -3.45 5.86 -14.80
N LEU A 88 -3.08 5.07 -13.78
CA LEU A 88 -3.55 5.28 -12.42
C LEU A 88 -2.99 6.58 -11.85
N ALA A 89 -1.69 6.85 -12.03
CA ALA A 89 -1.06 8.08 -11.55
C ALA A 89 -1.73 9.35 -12.10
N LEU A 90 -2.07 9.38 -13.39
CA LEU A 90 -2.81 10.49 -14.01
C LEU A 90 -4.22 10.64 -13.41
N LYS A 91 -4.94 9.53 -13.21
CA LYS A 91 -6.26 9.56 -12.55
C LYS A 91 -6.19 10.12 -11.13
N LEU A 92 -5.18 9.70 -10.36
CA LEU A 92 -4.97 10.21 -8.99
C LEU A 92 -4.53 11.69 -9.00
N GLN A 93 -3.73 12.11 -9.98
CA GLN A 93 -3.38 13.51 -10.17
C GLN A 93 -4.63 14.38 -10.40
N ASP A 94 -5.50 13.97 -11.32
CA ASP A 94 -6.76 14.68 -11.59
C ASP A 94 -7.66 14.73 -10.36
N MET A 95 -7.72 13.65 -9.58
CA MET A 95 -8.47 13.61 -8.33
C MET A 95 -7.93 14.62 -7.32
N ILE A 96 -6.61 14.64 -7.09
CA ILE A 96 -5.97 15.61 -6.17
C ILE A 96 -6.25 17.05 -6.61
N LEU A 97 -6.16 17.34 -7.91
CA LEU A 97 -6.43 18.67 -8.46
C LEU A 97 -7.88 19.10 -8.29
N LYS A 98 -8.85 18.19 -8.46
CA LYS A 98 -10.29 18.46 -8.22
C LYS A 98 -10.60 18.84 -6.76
N HIS A 99 -9.80 18.32 -5.82
CA HIS A 99 -9.87 18.66 -4.40
C HIS A 99 -9.10 19.95 -4.04
N GLY A 100 -8.68 20.74 -5.03
CA GLY A 100 -7.99 22.01 -4.81
C GLY A 100 -6.55 21.87 -4.29
N LYS A 101 -5.98 20.65 -4.33
CA LYS A 101 -4.62 20.34 -3.90
C LYS A 101 -3.70 20.22 -5.12
N SER A 102 -2.39 20.22 -4.91
CA SER A 102 -1.38 20.13 -5.96
C SER A 102 -0.76 18.74 -6.04
N ALA A 103 -0.45 18.29 -7.26
CA ALA A 103 0.21 17.01 -7.49
C ALA A 103 1.32 17.10 -8.55
N ARG A 104 2.38 16.31 -8.38
CA ARG A 104 3.48 16.13 -9.33
C ARG A 104 3.75 14.65 -9.55
N ILE A 105 3.81 14.22 -10.80
CA ILE A 105 4.20 12.85 -11.15
C ILE A 105 5.73 12.77 -11.16
N ILE A 106 6.26 11.73 -10.52
CA ILE A 106 7.69 11.47 -10.41
C ILE A 106 7.93 10.05 -10.93
N MET A 107 8.53 9.94 -12.12
CA MET A 107 8.85 8.66 -12.73
C MET A 107 10.31 8.28 -12.45
N MET A 108 10.53 7.03 -12.02
CA MET A 108 11.86 6.49 -11.73
C MET A 108 11.91 4.97 -11.92
N ASP A 109 13.10 4.39 -12.09
CA ASP A 109 13.23 2.93 -12.19
C ASP A 109 13.23 2.25 -10.82
N LEU A 110 14.14 2.67 -9.93
CA LEU A 110 14.17 2.24 -8.55
C LEU A 110 13.48 3.30 -7.69
N VAL A 111 12.74 2.88 -6.66
CA VAL A 111 12.13 3.77 -5.68
C VAL A 111 12.84 3.55 -4.36
N THR A 112 13.65 4.50 -3.93
CA THR A 112 14.38 4.44 -2.65
C THR A 112 14.18 5.72 -1.83
N PRO A 113 14.34 5.67 -0.50
CA PRO A 113 14.35 6.85 0.34
C PRO A 113 15.32 7.95 -0.13
N ASP A 114 16.53 7.58 -0.53
CA ASP A 114 17.57 8.53 -0.96
C ASP A 114 17.16 9.28 -2.23
N GLN A 115 16.56 8.58 -3.19
CA GLN A 115 16.07 9.21 -4.42
C GLN A 115 14.85 10.10 -4.17
N LEU A 116 14.07 9.83 -3.12
CA LEU A 116 12.90 10.63 -2.77
C LEU A 116 13.23 11.87 -1.92
N LEU A 117 14.40 11.90 -1.27
CA LEU A 117 14.83 12.99 -0.38
C LEU A 117 14.88 14.38 -1.06
N GLN A 118 15.16 14.39 -2.36
CA GLN A 118 15.24 15.60 -3.19
C GLN A 118 13.86 16.22 -3.48
N PHE A 119 12.77 15.45 -3.38
CA PHE A 119 11.42 15.95 -3.62
C PHE A 119 10.81 16.45 -2.31
N LYS A 120 10.54 17.76 -2.26
CA LYS A 120 9.87 18.40 -1.13
C LYS A 120 8.37 18.42 -1.41
N VAL A 121 7.70 17.37 -0.95
CA VAL A 121 6.24 17.20 -0.99
C VAL A 121 5.73 16.91 0.41
N ASP A 122 4.45 17.19 0.66
CA ASP A 122 3.84 16.96 1.97
C ASP A 122 3.51 15.47 2.18
N ALA A 123 3.18 14.77 1.09
CA ALA A 123 2.96 13.32 1.08
C ALA A 123 3.31 12.72 -0.29
N PHE A 124 3.77 11.48 -0.28
CA PHE A 124 3.93 10.66 -1.49
C PHE A 124 2.71 9.76 -1.68
N VAL A 125 2.42 9.46 -2.95
CA VAL A 125 1.42 8.46 -3.36
C VAL A 125 2.15 7.43 -4.22
N ASN A 126 2.19 6.19 -3.73
CA ASN A 126 2.90 5.11 -4.40
C ASN A 126 2.00 4.42 -5.43
N THR A 127 2.32 4.57 -6.71
CA THR A 127 1.72 3.75 -7.78
C THR A 127 2.70 2.71 -8.35
N ALA A 128 3.83 2.46 -7.68
CA ALA A 128 4.78 1.41 -8.03
C ALA A 128 4.41 0.08 -7.34
N CYS A 129 5.40 -0.69 -6.87
CA CYS A 129 5.19 -1.89 -6.05
C CYS A 129 4.37 -1.58 -4.79
N PRO A 130 3.21 -2.23 -4.57
CA PRO A 130 2.36 -2.00 -3.39
C PRO A 130 3.06 -2.23 -2.05
N ARG A 131 4.10 -3.08 -2.04
CA ARG A 131 4.88 -3.39 -0.82
C ARG A 131 5.58 -2.17 -0.25
N LEU A 132 6.04 -1.24 -1.09
CA LEU A 132 6.90 -0.12 -0.67
C LEU A 132 6.25 0.73 0.42
N ALA A 133 4.98 1.06 0.26
CA ALA A 133 4.26 1.89 1.22
C ALA A 133 4.14 1.23 2.60
N ILE A 134 4.13 -0.11 2.66
CA ILE A 134 3.81 -0.89 3.86
C ILE A 134 5.07 -1.43 4.54
N ASP A 135 6.03 -1.96 3.78
CA ASP A 135 7.26 -2.55 4.32
C ASP A 135 8.28 -1.48 4.76
N GLU A 136 8.28 -0.29 4.14
CA GLU A 136 9.29 0.74 4.37
C GLU A 136 8.77 1.97 5.15
N VAL A 137 7.75 1.76 5.99
CA VAL A 137 7.16 2.81 6.81
C VAL A 137 8.23 3.48 7.68
N GLY A 138 8.31 4.82 7.60
CA GLY A 138 9.23 5.64 8.37
C GLY A 138 10.62 5.81 7.75
N ARG A 139 10.92 5.16 6.62
CA ARG A 139 12.19 5.38 5.90
C ARG A 139 12.16 6.60 4.98
N PHE A 140 10.98 7.00 4.52
CA PHE A 140 10.81 8.14 3.60
C PHE A 140 10.74 9.48 4.34
N ASN A 141 11.18 10.54 3.67
CA ASN A 141 11.19 11.91 4.20
C ASN A 141 9.81 12.56 4.32
N ALA A 142 8.77 11.95 3.74
CA ALA A 142 7.37 12.33 3.88
C ALA A 142 6.50 11.06 3.98
N PRO A 143 5.27 11.14 4.53
CA PRO A 143 4.33 10.01 4.56
C PRO A 143 4.12 9.42 3.15
N MET A 144 4.05 8.08 3.05
CA MET A 144 3.82 7.38 1.79
C MET A 144 2.48 6.65 1.82
N LEU A 145 1.53 7.15 1.03
CA LEU A 145 0.19 6.60 0.86
C LEU A 145 0.17 5.56 -0.27
N THR A 146 -0.72 4.59 -0.15
CA THR A 146 -1.21 3.79 -1.27
C THR A 146 -2.37 4.52 -1.99
N PRO A 147 -2.77 4.10 -3.19
CA PRO A 147 -3.91 4.71 -3.88
C PRO A 147 -5.22 4.68 -3.06
N PRO A 148 -5.64 3.55 -2.44
CA PRO A 148 -6.83 3.54 -1.59
C PRO A 148 -6.74 4.49 -0.39
N GLU A 149 -5.55 4.71 0.16
CA GLU A 149 -5.35 5.62 1.29
C GLU A 149 -5.39 7.09 0.88
N LEU A 150 -4.91 7.41 -0.33
CA LEU A 150 -5.12 8.74 -0.90
C LEU A 150 -6.63 9.03 -1.05
N GLU A 151 -7.41 8.06 -1.53
CA GLU A 151 -8.88 8.21 -1.62
C GLU A 151 -9.49 8.50 -0.25
N ILE A 152 -8.99 7.87 0.82
CA ILE A 152 -9.42 8.16 2.20
C ILE A 152 -9.01 9.57 2.63
N VAL A 153 -7.77 9.98 2.36
CA VAL A 153 -7.26 11.33 2.68
C VAL A 153 -8.07 12.43 1.98
N LEU A 154 -8.52 12.19 0.75
CA LEU A 154 -9.35 13.11 -0.02
C LEU A 154 -10.85 13.00 0.30
N GLY A 155 -11.26 12.05 1.15
CA GLY A 155 -12.67 11.85 1.50
C GLY A 155 -13.52 11.15 0.43
N GLU A 156 -12.89 10.56 -0.60
CA GLU A 156 -13.55 9.75 -1.64
C GLU A 156 -13.92 8.35 -1.15
N LYS A 157 -13.23 7.88 -0.11
CA LYS A 157 -13.42 6.56 0.51
C LYS A 157 -13.44 6.68 2.03
N LYS A 158 -14.22 5.82 2.69
CA LYS A 158 -14.25 5.77 4.16
C LYS A 158 -13.11 4.92 4.70
N TRP A 159 -12.69 5.17 5.93
CA TRP A 159 -11.62 4.41 6.58
C TRP A 159 -11.96 2.92 6.72
N GLU A 160 -13.22 2.59 6.96
CA GLU A 160 -13.69 1.21 7.13
C GLU A 160 -13.58 0.40 5.83
N ASP A 161 -13.52 1.08 4.69
CA ASP A 161 -13.39 0.49 3.36
C ASP A 161 -11.91 0.41 2.90
N LEU A 162 -10.96 0.53 3.83
CA LEU A 162 -9.53 0.42 3.53
C LEU A 162 -9.24 -0.92 2.88
N ALA A 163 -8.77 -0.85 1.63
CA ALA A 163 -8.41 -2.00 0.83
C ALA A 163 -6.89 -2.04 0.61
N PHE A 164 -6.36 -3.24 0.41
CA PHE A 164 -4.99 -3.43 0.01
C PHE A 164 -4.76 -2.96 -1.43
N ASP A 165 -3.60 -2.35 -1.71
CA ASP A 165 -3.24 -1.98 -3.08
C ASP A 165 -2.77 -3.23 -3.85
N GLU A 166 -3.41 -3.48 -4.99
CA GLU A 166 -3.17 -4.65 -5.84
C GLU A 166 -2.91 -4.24 -7.28
N ILE A 167 -2.16 -5.09 -7.99
CA ILE A 167 -1.92 -5.01 -9.42
C ILE A 167 -2.52 -6.27 -10.04
N THR A 168 -3.70 -6.11 -10.63
CA THR A 168 -4.40 -7.15 -11.38
C THR A 168 -4.33 -6.84 -12.87
N ALA A 169 -4.33 -7.88 -13.70
CA ALA A 169 -4.42 -7.76 -15.16
C ALA A 169 -5.83 -7.33 -15.59
#